data_AF-A0A397T9G6-F1
#
_entry.id   AF-A0A397T9G6-F1
#
_cell.length_a   1.000
_cell.length_b   1.000
_cell.length_c   1.000
_cell.angle_alpha   90.00
_cell.angle_beta   90.00
_cell.angle_gamma   90.00
#
_symmetry.space_group_name_H-M   'P 1'
#
loop_
_entity.id
_entity.type
_entity.pdbx_description
1 polymer ?
#
loop_
_entity_poly.entity_id
_entity_poly.type
_entity_poly.pdbx_seq_one_letter_code
_entity_poly.pdbx_strand_id
1 'polypeptide(L)'
;TKGFSNAKETLTPVELKVSGELPSWLSGELYTVGPGIYDIKYNRMIENEEGGYESATETFSMGHWFDGKYETKIRDHHGIVTRHPFTLFKTHANQTPLAKLFGQKRTDKPEMEPCSVNISTKFPFYKSGEKPKVFCQNHASQVVELDAYDLAPSRVYSWNDINPLFRGDHASPHPHYDENTGELINFNMEVYALGTKYNFFSITENNPNGELIASISAKASYVHSFAVTQRFIILVVFPFHGKNAGINFKWSDNILDSLTYRPEEHTLFYVISRSIKQHVATYKSDPCFAFHHINAFEDDDDNLYLDIVCYDNTEICYDLSLENLRHGLVVELPLAEVRRFVLQNIQIESEKFSKIPQATQLETLQNTVVSLFKNVQSATHPLPAANYVRCLDSTLELPRINPKFHGQKYRYVYGIGLSARAATQDGQIWDSLIKCDLDTKEVIAMWGAEDCYPSEPVFVPAPGNDNDEDYGVLLSVIFEGQKVESYLVVLDAKTLLELARVDLPQVVPLSFGHGSFRQNI
;
A
#
# COMPACT_ATOMS: atom_id res chain seq x y z
N THR A 1 -11.70 -19.92 -4.59
CA THR A 1 -12.99 -19.19 -4.61
C THR A 1 -13.43 -18.62 -3.25
N LYS A 2 -13.48 -19.42 -2.17
CA LYS A 2 -14.25 -19.06 -0.96
C LYS A 2 -13.76 -17.82 -0.19
N GLY A 3 -12.45 -17.58 -0.11
CA GLY A 3 -11.87 -16.40 0.54
C GLY A 3 -12.04 -15.08 -0.25
N PHE A 4 -12.59 -15.14 -1.46
CA PHE A 4 -12.84 -13.99 -2.35
C PHE A 4 -14.33 -13.90 -2.70
N SER A 5 -15.19 -13.94 -1.68
CA SER A 5 -16.65 -13.87 -1.82
C SER A 5 -17.23 -12.78 -0.94
N ASN A 6 -18.44 -12.30 -1.26
CA ASN A 6 -19.07 -11.23 -0.49
C ASN A 6 -19.26 -11.64 0.98
N ALA A 7 -18.74 -10.83 1.88
CA ALA A 7 -18.97 -10.94 3.30
C ALA A 7 -20.31 -10.29 3.70
N LYS A 8 -20.87 -10.76 4.81
CA LYS A 8 -21.99 -10.09 5.47
C LYS A 8 -21.44 -9.01 6.40
N GLU A 9 -22.17 -7.92 6.50
CA GLU A 9 -21.83 -6.85 7.44
C GLU A 9 -22.40 -7.17 8.83
N THR A 10 -21.61 -6.90 9.86
CA THR A 10 -22.02 -6.96 11.27
C THR A 10 -21.74 -5.61 11.90
N LEU A 11 -22.79 -4.85 12.22
CA LEU A 11 -22.70 -3.47 12.73
C LEU A 11 -22.71 -3.38 14.26
N THR A 12 -23.01 -4.47 14.95
CA THR A 12 -23.07 -4.54 16.40
C THR A 12 -21.93 -5.39 16.94
N PRO A 13 -21.17 -4.94 17.95
CA PRO A 13 -20.12 -5.75 18.56
C PRO A 13 -20.65 -7.11 19.03
N VAL A 14 -19.86 -8.16 18.78
CA VAL A 14 -20.18 -9.54 19.17
C VAL A 14 -19.10 -10.01 20.14
N GLU A 15 -19.51 -10.64 21.24
CA GLU A 15 -18.58 -11.30 22.14
C GLU A 15 -18.03 -12.57 21.47
N LEU A 16 -16.71 -12.69 21.41
CA LEU A 16 -16.03 -13.75 20.67
C LEU A 16 -15.51 -14.83 21.61
N LYS A 17 -15.54 -16.07 21.13
CA LYS A 17 -15.00 -17.20 21.87
C LYS A 17 -13.49 -17.23 21.75
N VAL A 18 -12.81 -17.23 22.90
CA VAL A 18 -11.36 -17.32 22.99
C VAL A 18 -10.95 -18.72 23.44
N SER A 19 -9.94 -19.29 22.77
CA SER A 19 -9.24 -20.51 23.17
C SER A 19 -7.76 -20.18 23.41
N GLY A 20 -7.13 -20.80 24.40
CA GLY A 20 -5.77 -20.43 24.84
C GLY A 20 -5.77 -19.28 25.85
N GLU A 21 -4.64 -18.59 25.99
CA GLU A 21 -4.45 -17.53 26.98
C GLU A 21 -3.92 -16.26 26.30
N LEU A 22 -4.71 -15.19 26.35
CA LEU A 22 -4.27 -13.87 25.89
C LEU A 22 -3.30 -13.29 26.94
N PRO A 23 -2.16 -12.70 26.53
CA PRO A 23 -1.29 -12.01 27.47
C PRO A 23 -2.05 -10.90 28.21
N SER A 24 -1.89 -10.83 29.53
CA SER A 24 -2.65 -9.88 30.37
C SER A 24 -2.42 -8.40 30.03
N TRP A 25 -1.31 -8.08 29.36
CA TRP A 25 -0.97 -6.74 28.90
C TRP A 25 -1.56 -6.39 27.53
N LEU A 26 -2.06 -7.38 26.78
CA LEU A 26 -2.64 -7.20 25.45
C LEU A 26 -4.06 -6.65 25.59
N SER A 27 -4.17 -5.32 25.70
CA SER A 27 -5.43 -4.59 25.81
C SER A 27 -5.45 -3.46 24.78
N GLY A 28 -6.41 -3.51 23.86
CA GLY A 28 -6.51 -2.56 22.77
C GLY A 28 -7.49 -3.00 21.69
N GLU A 29 -7.44 -2.32 20.56
CA GLU A 29 -8.32 -2.54 19.41
C GLU A 29 -7.47 -2.82 18.17
N LEU A 30 -7.76 -3.95 17.51
CA LEU A 30 -7.19 -4.29 16.21
C LEU A 30 -8.14 -3.84 15.11
N TYR A 31 -7.65 -2.98 14.22
CA TYR A 31 -8.35 -2.54 13.02
C TYR A 31 -7.73 -3.21 11.80
N THR A 32 -8.55 -3.84 10.97
CA THR A 32 -8.14 -4.44 9.70
C THR A 32 -9.01 -3.90 8.57
N VAL A 33 -8.46 -3.82 7.37
CA VAL A 33 -9.18 -3.34 6.18
C VAL A 33 -8.96 -4.30 5.02
N GLY A 34 -9.92 -4.36 4.11
CA GLY A 34 -9.86 -5.17 2.89
C GLY A 34 -11.18 -5.14 2.13
N PRO A 35 -11.22 -5.66 0.90
CA PRO A 35 -12.47 -5.78 0.16
C PRO A 35 -13.45 -6.73 0.86
N GLY A 36 -14.66 -6.24 1.17
CA GLY A 36 -15.74 -7.05 1.72
C GLY A 36 -16.77 -7.51 0.68
N ILE A 37 -16.80 -6.85 -0.50
CA ILE A 37 -17.77 -7.08 -1.57
C ILE A 37 -17.01 -7.17 -2.88
N TYR A 38 -17.18 -8.27 -3.60
CA TYR A 38 -16.50 -8.57 -4.87
C TYR A 38 -17.49 -8.67 -6.04
N ASP A 39 -18.73 -9.12 -5.79
CA ASP A 39 -19.75 -9.32 -6.81
C ASP A 39 -20.99 -8.46 -6.50
N ILE A 40 -21.40 -7.61 -7.44
CA ILE A 40 -22.55 -6.73 -7.30
C ILE A 40 -23.60 -7.13 -8.33
N LYS A 41 -24.79 -7.52 -7.86
CA LYS A 41 -25.93 -7.82 -8.73
C LYS A 41 -26.66 -6.53 -9.10
N TYR A 42 -27.01 -6.39 -10.38
CA TYR A 42 -27.78 -5.26 -10.88
C TYR A 42 -28.77 -5.73 -11.95
N ASN A 43 -29.81 -4.92 -12.20
CA ASN A 43 -30.77 -5.20 -13.25
C ASN A 43 -30.46 -4.34 -14.47
N ARG A 44 -30.59 -4.91 -15.66
CA ARG A 44 -30.51 -4.19 -16.94
C ARG A 44 -31.67 -4.58 -17.84
N MET A 45 -31.93 -3.75 -18.84
CA MET A 45 -32.85 -4.12 -19.92
C MET A 45 -32.06 -4.86 -21.00
N ILE A 46 -32.59 -6.00 -21.44
CA ILE A 46 -32.09 -6.75 -22.61
C ILE A 46 -33.20 -6.85 -23.65
N GLU A 47 -32.81 -6.88 -24.92
CA GLU A 47 -33.76 -7.14 -26.01
C GLU A 47 -34.11 -8.62 -26.01
N ASN A 48 -35.40 -8.94 -26.01
CA ASN A 48 -35.90 -10.30 -26.07
C ASN A 48 -36.01 -10.78 -27.54
N GLU A 49 -36.20 -12.08 -27.74
CA GLU A 49 -36.28 -12.70 -29.08
C GLU A 49 -37.44 -12.16 -29.93
N GLU A 50 -38.44 -11.51 -29.31
CA GLU A 50 -39.61 -10.91 -29.97
C GLU A 50 -39.43 -9.41 -30.30
N GLY A 51 -38.25 -8.83 -30.03
CA GLY A 51 -37.94 -7.40 -30.27
C GLY A 51 -38.50 -6.43 -29.22
N GLY A 52 -38.95 -6.94 -28.08
CA GLY A 52 -39.28 -6.18 -26.87
C GLY A 52 -38.10 -6.08 -25.90
N TYR A 53 -38.27 -5.36 -24.79
CA TYR A 53 -37.26 -5.26 -23.74
C TYR A 53 -37.73 -5.93 -22.45
N GLU A 54 -36.89 -6.75 -21.84
CA GLU A 54 -37.14 -7.37 -20.53
C GLU A 54 -36.03 -7.06 -19.53
N SER A 55 -36.36 -7.14 -18.23
CA SER A 55 -35.37 -6.93 -17.17
C SER A 55 -34.64 -8.23 -16.88
N ALA A 56 -33.31 -8.21 -16.99
CA ALA A 56 -32.43 -9.31 -16.63
C ALA A 56 -31.48 -8.88 -15.49
N THR A 57 -31.22 -9.79 -14.56
CA THR A 57 -30.22 -9.59 -13.51
C THR A 57 -28.85 -10.04 -14.01
N GLU A 58 -27.88 -9.14 -13.99
CA GLU A 58 -26.47 -9.43 -14.25
C GLU A 58 -25.63 -9.27 -12.98
N THR A 59 -24.40 -9.81 -13.01
CA THR A 59 -23.42 -9.67 -11.93
C THR A 59 -22.20 -8.94 -12.46
N PHE A 60 -21.81 -7.87 -11.79
CA PHE A 60 -20.54 -7.19 -11.99
C PHE A 60 -19.54 -7.67 -10.96
N SER A 61 -18.38 -8.16 -11.39
CA SER A 61 -17.32 -8.65 -10.50
C SER A 61 -16.12 -7.70 -10.50
N MET A 62 -15.52 -7.49 -9.33
CA MET A 62 -14.24 -6.81 -9.21
C MET A 62 -13.15 -7.58 -9.95
N GLY A 63 -12.16 -6.87 -10.47
CA GLY A 63 -11.07 -7.42 -11.28
C GLY A 63 -9.84 -7.84 -10.49
N HIS A 64 -9.59 -7.24 -9.32
CA HIS A 64 -8.35 -7.45 -8.55
C HIS A 64 -8.60 -7.71 -7.06
N TRP A 65 -7.66 -8.40 -6.40
CA TRP A 65 -7.67 -8.61 -4.95
C TRP A 65 -7.63 -7.29 -4.14
N PHE A 66 -7.17 -6.19 -4.75
CA PHE A 66 -7.02 -4.91 -4.04
C PHE A 66 -8.20 -3.96 -4.32
N ASP A 67 -9.09 -4.34 -5.23
CA ASP A 67 -10.22 -3.51 -5.65
C ASP A 67 -11.30 -3.53 -4.56
N GLY A 68 -11.46 -2.39 -3.90
CA GLY A 68 -12.43 -2.19 -2.82
C GLY A 68 -13.84 -1.87 -3.29
N LYS A 69 -14.81 -2.01 -2.38
CA LYS A 69 -16.23 -1.72 -2.60
C LYS A 69 -16.44 -0.27 -3.07
N TYR A 70 -16.97 -0.09 -4.26
CA TYR A 70 -17.65 1.13 -4.68
C TYR A 70 -19.16 0.95 -4.57
N GLU A 71 -19.77 1.61 -3.59
CA GLU A 71 -21.20 1.88 -3.67
C GLU A 71 -21.38 3.18 -4.43
N THR A 72 -21.57 3.13 -5.75
CA THR A 72 -22.32 4.19 -6.46
C THR A 72 -22.82 3.66 -7.79
N LYS A 73 -24.14 3.41 -7.86
CA LYS A 73 -24.94 3.04 -9.05
C LYS A 73 -24.13 2.32 -10.14
N ILE A 74 -24.21 0.98 -10.17
CA ILE A 74 -24.13 0.32 -11.47
C ILE A 74 -25.32 0.85 -12.27
N ARG A 75 -25.05 1.72 -13.23
CA ARG A 75 -26.13 2.18 -14.11
C ARG A 75 -26.51 0.98 -14.96
N ASP A 76 -27.79 0.74 -15.12
CA ASP A 76 -28.39 -0.38 -15.86
C ASP A 76 -27.78 -0.64 -17.25
N HIS A 77 -26.94 0.27 -17.78
CA HIS A 77 -26.31 0.20 -19.10
C HIS A 77 -24.83 0.67 -19.15
N HIS A 78 -24.19 1.13 -18.05
CA HIS A 78 -22.92 1.89 -18.11
C HIS A 78 -21.90 1.64 -16.98
N GLY A 79 -21.90 0.48 -16.32
CA GLY A 79 -20.84 0.10 -15.37
C GLY A 79 -20.78 0.93 -14.09
N ILE A 80 -19.61 0.92 -13.43
CA ILE A 80 -19.31 1.63 -12.17
C ILE A 80 -18.76 3.02 -12.47
N VAL A 81 -19.19 4.03 -11.73
CA VAL A 81 -18.56 5.36 -11.82
C VAL A 81 -17.63 5.55 -10.64
N THR A 82 -16.33 5.37 -10.86
CA THR A 82 -15.30 5.85 -9.94
C THR A 82 -15.12 7.36 -10.05
N ARG A 83 -14.97 8.01 -8.90
CA ARG A 83 -14.71 9.45 -8.82
C ARG A 83 -13.30 9.82 -9.28
N HIS A 84 -12.35 8.93 -9.05
CA HIS A 84 -10.95 9.12 -9.42
C HIS A 84 -10.43 7.89 -10.16
N PRO A 85 -9.51 8.09 -11.11
CA PRO A 85 -8.92 6.98 -11.82
C PRO A 85 -8.01 6.10 -10.95
N PHE A 86 -7.56 6.59 -9.80
CA PHE A 86 -6.61 5.93 -8.91
C PHE A 86 -7.27 5.06 -7.84
N THR A 87 -8.42 4.47 -8.15
CA THR A 87 -9.26 3.83 -7.15
C THR A 87 -9.49 2.34 -7.36
N LEU A 88 -9.57 1.95 -8.62
CA LEU A 88 -9.70 0.56 -9.05
C LEU A 88 -8.46 0.17 -9.82
N PHE A 89 -7.77 -0.84 -9.32
CA PHE A 89 -6.52 -1.33 -9.85
C PHE A 89 -6.72 -2.03 -11.20
N LYS A 90 -7.64 -3.01 -11.30
CA LYS A 90 -7.91 -3.75 -12.56
C LYS A 90 -9.38 -3.71 -13.00
N THR A 91 -10.31 -3.34 -12.12
CA THR A 91 -11.75 -3.32 -12.46
C THR A 91 -12.09 -2.27 -13.51
N HIS A 92 -12.65 -2.71 -14.65
CA HIS A 92 -13.13 -1.81 -15.69
C HIS A 92 -14.45 -1.13 -15.28
N ALA A 93 -14.36 0.16 -14.98
CA ALA A 93 -15.49 0.99 -14.61
C ALA A 93 -16.52 1.17 -15.75
N ASN A 94 -16.15 0.99 -17.03
CA ASN A 94 -17.02 1.20 -18.21
C ASN A 94 -17.66 2.61 -18.26
N GLN A 95 -16.88 3.65 -17.94
CA GLN A 95 -17.36 5.03 -17.91
C GLN A 95 -17.51 5.63 -19.32
N THR A 96 -18.56 6.43 -19.52
CA THR A 96 -18.73 7.16 -20.79
C THR A 96 -17.65 8.25 -20.95
N PRO A 97 -17.21 8.58 -22.18
CA PRO A 97 -16.27 9.68 -22.41
C PRO A 97 -16.74 11.02 -21.84
N LEU A 98 -18.05 11.27 -21.84
CA LEU A 98 -18.67 12.45 -21.24
C LEU A 98 -18.46 12.49 -19.72
N ALA A 99 -18.60 11.37 -19.03
CA ALA A 99 -18.36 11.27 -17.59
C ALA A 99 -16.89 11.57 -17.23
N LYS A 100 -15.95 11.10 -18.07
CA LYS A 100 -14.51 11.40 -17.93
C LYS A 100 -14.19 12.88 -18.17
N LEU A 101 -14.84 13.51 -19.16
CA LEU A 101 -14.58 14.90 -19.55
C LEU A 101 -15.14 15.93 -18.55
N PHE A 102 -16.34 15.67 -18.02
CA PHE A 102 -17.05 16.60 -17.13
C PHE A 102 -16.77 16.38 -15.65
N GLY A 103 -15.78 15.51 -15.33
CA GLY A 103 -15.21 15.28 -14.00
C GLY A 103 -16.22 15.41 -12.87
N GLN A 104 -16.80 14.29 -12.41
CA GLN A 104 -17.78 14.38 -11.34
C GLN A 104 -17.21 15.13 -10.14
N LYS A 105 -18.04 16.02 -9.57
CA LYS A 105 -17.70 16.71 -8.33
C LYS A 105 -17.27 15.67 -7.31
N ARG A 106 -16.21 16.06 -6.61
CA ARG A 106 -15.74 15.38 -5.43
C ARG A 106 -16.95 15.13 -4.48
N THR A 107 -17.32 13.86 -4.19
CA THR A 107 -18.36 13.54 -3.20
C THR A 107 -17.92 13.90 -1.78
N ASP A 108 -18.82 14.52 -1.02
CA ASP A 108 -18.58 14.81 0.40
C ASP A 108 -19.22 13.73 1.30
N LYS A 109 -19.67 12.61 0.69
CA LYS A 109 -20.27 11.46 1.35
C LYS A 109 -19.22 10.42 1.74
N PRO A 110 -18.88 10.28 3.03
CA PRO A 110 -17.84 9.36 3.50
C PRO A 110 -18.15 7.89 3.21
N GLU A 111 -19.43 7.49 3.29
CA GLU A 111 -19.90 6.12 3.09
C GLU A 111 -19.70 5.57 1.67
N MET A 112 -19.37 6.44 0.73
CA MET A 112 -19.24 6.11 -0.69
C MET A 112 -17.78 5.87 -1.12
N GLU A 113 -16.81 6.12 -0.23
CA GLU A 113 -15.38 5.96 -0.54
C GLU A 113 -14.85 4.59 -0.07
N PRO A 114 -14.13 3.85 -0.93
CA PRO A 114 -13.61 2.55 -0.56
C PRO A 114 -12.45 2.69 0.42
N CYS A 115 -12.51 1.83 1.43
CA CYS A 115 -11.43 1.55 2.36
C CYS A 115 -10.89 0.16 2.01
N SER A 116 -9.73 0.06 1.34
CA SER A 116 -9.22 -1.25 0.88
C SER A 116 -7.74 -1.51 1.12
N VAL A 117 -6.91 -0.49 1.34
CA VAL A 117 -5.45 -0.68 1.38
C VAL A 117 -4.85 -0.43 2.75
N ASN A 118 -5.29 0.59 3.50
CA ASN A 118 -4.74 0.88 4.82
C ASN A 118 -5.81 1.43 5.76
N ILE A 119 -5.79 0.99 7.02
CA ILE A 119 -6.51 1.60 8.13
C ILE A 119 -5.52 1.93 9.25
N SER A 120 -5.48 3.20 9.65
CA SER A 120 -4.51 3.70 10.61
C SER A 120 -5.20 4.43 11.77
N THR A 121 -4.58 4.28 12.94
CA THR A 121 -4.94 4.97 14.18
C THR A 121 -4.02 6.16 14.44
N LYS A 122 -2.94 6.32 13.66
CA LYS A 122 -1.86 7.30 13.87
C LYS A 122 -1.98 8.49 12.94
N PHE A 123 -2.92 9.38 13.26
CA PHE A 123 -3.16 10.61 12.52
C PHE A 123 -3.16 11.81 13.47
N PRO A 124 -2.45 12.90 13.14
CA PRO A 124 -2.27 14.06 14.01
C PRO A 124 -3.48 15.01 13.97
N PHE A 125 -4.69 14.47 13.85
CA PHE A 125 -5.95 15.22 13.81
C PHE A 125 -6.78 15.05 15.09
N TYR A 126 -6.27 14.31 16.05
CA TYR A 126 -6.95 14.10 17.31
C TYR A 126 -6.89 15.35 18.18
N LYS A 127 -8.04 15.76 18.71
CA LYS A 127 -8.12 16.80 19.74
C LYS A 127 -8.49 16.15 21.05
N SER A 128 -7.86 16.59 22.14
CA SER A 128 -8.19 16.13 23.48
C SER A 128 -9.70 16.26 23.76
N GLY A 129 -10.33 15.16 24.16
CA GLY A 129 -11.77 15.08 24.43
C GLY A 129 -12.64 14.69 23.24
N GLU A 130 -12.11 14.57 22.02
CA GLU A 130 -12.85 13.98 20.90
C GLU A 130 -12.94 12.46 21.05
N LYS A 131 -13.96 11.85 20.44
CA LYS A 131 -14.01 10.40 20.32
C LYS A 131 -12.80 9.90 19.52
N PRO A 132 -12.20 8.77 19.88
CA PRO A 132 -11.13 8.18 19.09
C PRO A 132 -11.59 7.93 17.63
N LYS A 133 -10.69 8.19 16.68
CA LYS A 133 -10.94 8.07 15.24
C LYS A 133 -9.96 7.11 14.60
N VAL A 134 -10.34 6.55 13.47
CA VAL A 134 -9.45 5.79 12.58
C VAL A 134 -9.60 6.28 11.16
N PHE A 135 -8.55 6.13 10.36
CA PHE A 135 -8.46 6.74 9.04
C PHE A 135 -8.16 5.67 8.01
N CYS A 136 -9.00 5.60 6.98
CA CYS A 136 -8.85 4.65 5.89
C CYS A 136 -8.35 5.33 4.63
N GLN A 137 -7.49 4.62 3.90
CA GLN A 137 -6.85 5.09 2.69
C GLN A 137 -6.85 4.02 1.59
N ASN A 138 -6.76 4.53 0.37
CA ASN A 138 -6.52 3.80 -0.86
C ASN A 138 -5.46 4.57 -1.68
N HIS A 139 -5.33 4.31 -2.98
CA HIS A 139 -4.37 4.98 -3.85
C HIS A 139 -4.77 6.39 -4.30
N ALA A 140 -6.01 6.81 -4.07
CA ALA A 140 -6.46 8.18 -4.30
C ALA A 140 -5.99 9.11 -3.18
N SER A 141 -5.98 10.42 -3.44
CA SER A 141 -5.61 11.44 -2.44
C SER A 141 -6.61 11.60 -1.28
N GLN A 142 -7.61 10.73 -1.19
CA GLN A 142 -8.70 10.83 -0.22
C GLN A 142 -8.41 10.03 1.03
N VAL A 143 -8.88 10.56 2.15
CA VAL A 143 -8.86 9.91 3.45
C VAL A 143 -10.27 9.90 3.99
N VAL A 144 -10.70 8.73 4.47
CA VAL A 144 -11.98 8.55 5.14
C VAL A 144 -11.74 8.45 6.64
N GLU A 145 -12.31 9.37 7.41
CA GLU A 145 -12.35 9.33 8.87
C GLU A 145 -13.54 8.47 9.30
N LEU A 146 -13.30 7.54 10.23
CA LEU A 146 -14.32 6.71 10.86
C LEU A 146 -14.32 6.93 12.38
N ASP A 147 -15.49 6.81 13.00
CA ASP A 147 -15.58 6.62 14.46
C ASP A 147 -14.92 5.28 14.82
N ALA A 148 -14.04 5.26 15.82
CA ALA A 148 -13.24 4.09 16.09
C ALA A 148 -14.00 2.96 16.81
N TYR A 149 -15.23 3.20 17.29
CA TYR A 149 -16.03 2.19 17.99
C TYR A 149 -16.98 1.46 17.05
N ASP A 150 -17.79 2.19 16.28
CA ASP A 150 -18.79 1.61 15.38
C ASP A 150 -18.35 1.58 13.90
N LEU A 151 -17.16 2.13 13.60
CA LEU A 151 -16.60 2.25 12.25
C LEU A 151 -17.48 3.07 11.29
N ALA A 152 -18.43 3.84 11.81
CA ALA A 152 -19.28 4.69 10.99
C ALA A 152 -18.43 5.79 10.35
N PRO A 153 -18.51 5.98 9.03
CA PRO A 153 -17.69 6.97 8.34
C PRO A 153 -18.23 8.37 8.65
N SER A 154 -17.38 9.22 9.22
CA SER A 154 -17.73 10.56 9.74
C SER A 154 -17.38 11.68 8.76
N ARG A 155 -16.27 11.53 8.02
CA ARG A 155 -15.76 12.58 7.11
C ARG A 155 -14.93 11.96 5.99
N VAL A 156 -15.01 12.57 4.81
CA VAL A 156 -14.06 12.36 3.71
C VAL A 156 -13.40 13.69 3.39
N TYR A 157 -12.10 13.67 3.14
CA TYR A 157 -11.37 14.82 2.62
C TYR A 157 -10.22 14.36 1.72
N SER A 158 -9.72 15.25 0.89
CA SER A 158 -8.45 15.06 0.19
C SER A 158 -7.35 15.86 0.87
N TRP A 159 -6.08 15.45 0.70
CA TRP A 159 -4.97 16.19 1.31
C TRP A 159 -4.91 17.67 0.88
N ASN A 160 -5.29 18.00 -0.35
CA ASN A 160 -5.36 19.39 -0.80
C ASN A 160 -6.50 20.22 -0.16
N ASP A 161 -7.49 19.57 0.46
CA ASP A 161 -8.51 20.25 1.25
C ASP A 161 -7.96 20.69 2.63
N ILE A 162 -6.92 20.02 3.13
CA ILE A 162 -6.16 20.44 4.32
C ILE A 162 -5.23 21.60 3.96
N ASN A 163 -4.48 21.46 2.86
CA ASN A 163 -3.56 22.50 2.39
C ASN A 163 -3.55 22.58 0.86
N PRO A 164 -3.88 23.72 0.23
CA PRO A 164 -3.89 23.86 -1.24
C PRO A 164 -2.53 23.59 -1.92
N LEU A 165 -1.44 23.54 -1.17
CA LEU A 165 -0.11 23.14 -1.67
C LEU A 165 0.05 21.63 -1.86
N PHE A 166 -0.77 20.79 -1.22
CA PHE A 166 -0.73 19.33 -1.32
C PHE A 166 -1.42 18.85 -2.59
N ARG A 167 -0.98 19.36 -3.74
CA ARG A 167 -1.64 19.13 -5.04
C ARG A 167 -1.44 17.69 -5.52
N GLY A 168 -2.47 17.16 -6.16
CA GLY A 168 -2.48 15.82 -6.77
C GLY A 168 -3.73 15.03 -6.38
N ASP A 169 -4.03 14.00 -7.17
CA ASP A 169 -5.21 13.14 -6.99
C ASP A 169 -4.84 11.70 -6.59
N HIS A 170 -3.54 11.41 -6.47
CA HIS A 170 -3.00 10.12 -6.03
C HIS A 170 -2.10 10.34 -4.81
N ALA A 171 -2.21 9.47 -3.81
CA ALA A 171 -1.36 9.47 -2.62
C ALA A 171 -0.86 8.05 -2.33
N SER A 172 0.18 7.93 -1.52
CA SER A 172 0.47 6.62 -0.93
C SER A 172 -0.60 6.27 0.12
N PRO A 173 -1.17 5.06 0.07
CA PRO A 173 -1.99 4.52 1.17
C PRO A 173 -1.17 4.24 2.43
N HIS A 174 0.16 4.35 2.37
CA HIS A 174 1.09 4.10 3.47
C HIS A 174 1.76 5.39 3.94
N PRO A 175 1.04 6.30 4.63
CA PRO A 175 1.69 7.43 5.25
C PRO A 175 2.64 6.93 6.36
N HIS A 176 3.71 7.67 6.58
CA HIS A 176 4.63 7.41 7.69
C HIS A 176 4.27 8.30 8.87
N TYR A 177 4.21 7.72 10.07
CA TYR A 177 4.11 8.48 11.32
C TYR A 177 5.42 8.35 12.08
N ASP A 178 6.11 9.48 12.30
CA ASP A 178 7.35 9.52 13.08
C ASP A 178 7.02 9.80 14.55
N GLU A 179 7.16 8.78 15.39
CA GLU A 179 6.89 8.85 16.83
C GLU A 179 7.78 9.87 17.57
N ASN A 180 8.96 10.19 17.03
CA ASN A 180 9.88 11.13 17.69
C ASN A 180 9.45 12.58 17.48
N THR A 181 8.84 12.89 16.33
CA THR A 181 8.44 14.26 15.96
C THR A 181 6.93 14.47 16.02
N GLY A 182 6.15 13.39 16.11
CA GLY A 182 4.69 13.39 16.05
C GLY A 182 4.15 13.78 14.67
N GLU A 183 4.97 13.66 13.62
CA GLU A 183 4.61 14.08 12.27
C GLU A 183 4.13 12.91 11.41
N LEU A 184 3.04 13.15 10.69
CA LEU A 184 2.59 12.32 9.60
C LEU A 184 3.17 12.86 8.30
N ILE A 185 3.88 12.02 7.55
CA ILE A 185 4.48 12.32 6.26
C ILE A 185 3.77 11.52 5.18
N ASN A 186 3.40 12.18 4.08
CA ASN A 186 2.90 11.54 2.87
C ASN A 186 3.22 12.41 1.64
N PHE A 187 2.82 11.96 0.45
CA PHE A 187 2.89 12.76 -0.77
C PHE A 187 1.60 12.68 -1.57
N ASN A 188 1.39 13.70 -2.40
CA ASN A 188 0.45 13.65 -3.51
C ASN A 188 1.18 13.68 -4.85
N MET A 189 0.77 12.81 -5.77
CA MET A 189 1.22 12.84 -7.16
C MET A 189 0.29 13.71 -8.01
N GLU A 190 0.83 14.80 -8.53
CA GLU A 190 0.19 15.75 -9.43
C GLU A 190 0.63 15.46 -10.87
N VAL A 191 -0.31 14.97 -11.70
CA VAL A 191 -0.11 14.78 -13.14
C VAL A 191 -0.67 15.99 -13.90
N TYR A 192 0.18 16.65 -14.68
CA TYR A 192 -0.20 17.83 -15.48
C TYR A 192 0.42 17.75 -16.89
N ALA A 193 0.02 18.66 -17.77
CA ALA A 193 0.32 18.58 -19.21
C ALA A 193 1.81 18.48 -19.58
N LEU A 194 2.72 18.93 -18.71
CA LEU A 194 4.16 18.99 -18.96
C LEU A 194 4.97 18.09 -18.02
N GLY A 195 4.32 17.21 -17.23
CA GLY A 195 5.05 16.27 -16.38
C GLY A 195 4.29 15.82 -15.15
N THR A 196 5.03 15.30 -14.18
CA THR A 196 4.50 14.82 -12.91
C THR A 196 5.34 15.34 -11.76
N LYS A 197 4.65 15.72 -10.68
CA LYS A 197 5.27 16.12 -9.42
C LYS A 197 4.78 15.23 -8.29
N TYR A 198 5.69 14.85 -7.41
CA TYR A 198 5.41 14.20 -6.14
C TYR A 198 5.60 15.26 -5.05
N ASN A 199 4.49 15.75 -4.50
CA ASN A 199 4.44 16.82 -3.51
C ASN A 199 4.42 16.20 -2.12
N PHE A 200 5.60 16.07 -1.50
CA PHE A 200 5.76 15.58 -0.13
C PHE A 200 5.37 16.65 0.87
N PHE A 201 4.65 16.25 1.90
CA PHE A 201 4.18 17.13 2.96
C PHE A 201 4.24 16.44 4.32
N SER A 202 4.23 17.23 5.38
CA SER A 202 4.01 16.74 6.74
C SER A 202 2.86 17.46 7.44
N ILE A 203 2.27 16.79 8.41
CA ILE A 203 1.21 17.29 9.28
C ILE A 203 1.53 16.88 10.71
N THR A 204 1.30 17.78 11.67
CA THR A 204 1.47 17.51 13.10
C THR A 204 0.28 18.05 13.87
N GLU A 205 0.11 17.65 15.14
CA GLU A 205 -0.96 18.20 15.99
C GLU A 205 -0.79 19.73 16.18
N ASN A 206 0.46 20.20 16.25
CA ASN A 206 0.81 21.60 16.39
C ASN A 206 0.71 22.39 15.07
N ASN A 207 0.72 21.70 13.92
CA ASN A 207 0.52 22.29 12.60
C ASN A 207 -0.52 21.46 11.80
N PRO A 208 -1.82 21.56 12.14
CA PRO A 208 -2.86 20.72 11.54
C PRO A 208 -3.16 21.06 10.07
N ASN A 209 -2.73 22.24 9.59
CA ASN A 209 -2.77 22.58 8.16
C ASN A 209 -1.56 22.03 7.40
N GLY A 210 -0.62 21.42 8.11
CA GLY A 210 0.61 20.85 7.57
C GLY A 210 1.53 21.85 6.86
N GLU A 211 2.58 21.32 6.28
CA GLU A 211 3.51 22.06 5.44
C GLU A 211 4.00 21.22 4.27
N LEU A 212 4.29 21.88 3.14
CA LEU A 212 4.93 21.25 2.01
C LEU A 212 6.42 21.08 2.34
N ILE A 213 6.92 19.85 2.26
CA ILE A 213 8.34 19.56 2.45
C ILE A 213 9.07 19.83 1.13
N ALA A 214 8.76 19.09 0.07
CA ALA A 214 9.42 19.23 -1.22
C ALA A 214 8.51 18.74 -2.36
N SER A 215 8.71 19.30 -3.55
CA SER A 215 8.09 18.82 -4.78
C SER A 215 9.15 18.21 -5.69
N ILE A 216 9.02 16.92 -5.97
CA ILE A 216 9.97 16.17 -6.80
C ILE A 216 9.37 15.95 -8.18
N SER A 217 10.06 16.41 -9.22
CA SER A 217 9.69 16.05 -10.59
C SER A 217 10.27 14.68 -10.93
N ALA A 218 9.42 13.72 -11.27
CA ALA A 218 9.85 12.41 -11.73
C ALA A 218 8.81 11.88 -12.72
N LYS A 219 9.13 10.78 -13.43
CA LYS A 219 8.15 10.12 -14.30
C LYS A 219 6.94 9.69 -13.47
N ALA A 220 5.75 9.81 -14.06
CA ALA A 220 4.54 9.26 -13.46
C ALA A 220 4.70 7.74 -13.39
N SER A 221 4.71 7.18 -12.19
CA SER A 221 4.87 5.74 -11.94
C SER A 221 3.88 5.29 -10.89
N TYR A 222 3.62 3.99 -10.86
CA TYR A 222 2.95 3.39 -9.72
C TYR A 222 3.88 3.45 -8.50
N VAL A 223 3.42 4.10 -7.43
CA VAL A 223 4.14 4.23 -6.16
C VAL A 223 3.19 3.87 -5.03
N HIS A 224 3.33 2.65 -4.52
CA HIS A 224 2.45 2.10 -3.48
C HIS A 224 2.87 2.59 -2.08
N SER A 225 4.15 2.50 -1.75
CA SER A 225 4.75 2.98 -0.51
C SER A 225 6.05 3.74 -0.81
N PHE A 226 6.61 4.38 0.21
CA PHE A 226 7.89 5.07 0.15
C PHE A 226 8.66 4.81 1.45
N ALA A 227 9.83 5.41 1.64
CA ALA A 227 10.62 5.24 2.85
C ALA A 227 10.90 6.56 3.56
N VAL A 228 10.99 6.50 4.89
CA VAL A 228 11.35 7.61 5.76
C VAL A 228 12.39 7.14 6.77
N THR A 229 13.40 7.97 6.96
CA THR A 229 14.42 7.87 8.01
C THR A 229 14.42 9.17 8.81
N GLN A 230 15.19 9.25 9.89
CA GLN A 230 15.26 10.46 10.70
C GLN A 230 15.64 11.71 9.89
N ARG A 231 16.54 11.60 8.90
CA ARG A 231 16.98 12.77 8.10
C ARG A 231 16.40 12.83 6.70
N PHE A 232 15.94 11.71 6.14
CA PHE A 232 15.55 11.64 4.72
C PHE A 232 14.18 11.03 4.47
N ILE A 233 13.54 11.50 3.41
CA ILE A 233 12.43 10.82 2.73
C ILE A 233 12.98 10.28 1.42
N ILE A 234 12.60 9.07 1.04
CA ILE A 234 13.08 8.42 -0.18
C ILE A 234 11.88 8.00 -1.01
N LEU A 235 11.76 8.63 -2.19
CA LEU A 235 10.83 8.21 -3.22
C LEU A 235 11.54 7.22 -4.15
N VAL A 236 11.02 5.99 -4.23
CA VAL A 236 11.50 4.98 -5.17
C VAL A 236 10.57 4.94 -6.37
N VAL A 237 11.09 5.25 -7.54
CA VAL A 237 10.37 5.23 -8.82
C VAL A 237 10.81 3.99 -9.58
N PHE A 238 9.97 2.96 -9.53
CA PHE A 238 10.12 1.77 -10.36
C PHE A 238 9.81 2.09 -11.83
N PRO A 239 10.39 1.35 -12.80
CA PRO A 239 10.12 1.54 -14.22
C PRO A 239 8.74 1.01 -14.65
N PHE A 240 7.72 1.18 -13.80
CA PHE A 240 6.32 0.91 -14.09
C PHE A 240 5.57 2.22 -14.29
N HIS A 241 5.70 2.76 -15.50
CA HIS A 241 5.36 4.15 -15.82
C HIS A 241 3.95 4.31 -16.39
N GLY A 242 3.35 5.48 -16.15
CA GLY A 242 2.11 5.88 -16.79
C GLY A 242 2.26 6.05 -18.31
N LYS A 243 1.43 5.35 -19.09
CA LYS A 243 1.31 5.50 -20.55
C LYS A 243 1.01 6.96 -20.91
N ASN A 244 1.56 7.40 -22.05
CA ASN A 244 1.39 8.77 -22.56
C ASN A 244 1.68 9.85 -21.50
N ALA A 245 2.83 9.75 -20.82
CA ALA A 245 3.22 10.68 -19.76
C ALA A 245 2.27 10.73 -18.55
N GLY A 246 1.53 9.65 -18.28
CA GLY A 246 0.53 9.61 -17.22
C GLY A 246 -0.83 10.21 -17.63
N ILE A 247 -1.00 10.69 -18.87
CA ILE A 247 -2.30 11.13 -19.38
C ILE A 247 -3.32 9.99 -19.27
N ASN A 248 -2.89 8.75 -19.53
CA ASN A 248 -3.77 7.59 -19.44
C ASN A 248 -4.34 7.33 -18.06
N PHE A 249 -3.75 7.84 -16.98
CA PHE A 249 -4.41 7.76 -15.68
C PHE A 249 -5.80 8.40 -15.75
N LYS A 250 -6.01 9.50 -16.47
CA LYS A 250 -7.34 10.11 -16.59
C LYS A 250 -8.28 9.41 -17.58
N TRP A 251 -7.76 8.59 -18.48
CA TRP A 251 -8.51 8.06 -19.62
C TRP A 251 -8.78 6.57 -19.58
N SER A 252 -7.91 5.76 -18.96
CA SER A 252 -8.14 4.33 -18.81
C SER A 252 -9.27 4.07 -17.81
N ASP A 253 -9.85 2.88 -17.87
CA ASP A 253 -10.92 2.48 -16.96
C ASP A 253 -10.40 1.94 -15.62
N ASN A 254 -9.11 1.62 -15.53
CA ASN A 254 -8.41 1.18 -14.32
C ASN A 254 -6.95 1.66 -14.30
N ILE A 255 -6.31 1.56 -13.12
CA ILE A 255 -4.92 1.99 -12.90
C ILE A 255 -3.94 1.13 -13.71
N LEU A 256 -4.11 -0.19 -13.70
CA LEU A 256 -3.17 -1.13 -14.29
C LEU A 256 -3.01 -0.93 -15.81
N ASP A 257 -4.11 -0.67 -16.51
CA ASP A 257 -4.13 -0.36 -17.95
C ASP A 257 -3.49 0.99 -18.27
N SER A 258 -3.40 1.88 -17.28
CA SER A 258 -2.71 3.16 -17.43
C SER A 258 -1.20 3.02 -17.36
N LEU A 259 -0.65 1.86 -17.01
CA LEU A 259 0.76 1.64 -16.72
C LEU A 259 1.45 0.75 -17.76
N THR A 260 2.77 0.86 -17.87
CA THR A 260 3.61 0.00 -18.71
C THR A 260 4.98 -0.17 -18.06
N TYR A 261 5.39 -1.42 -17.92
CA TYR A 261 6.70 -1.76 -17.37
C TYR A 261 7.79 -1.64 -18.45
N ARG A 262 8.91 -1.02 -18.10
CA ARG A 262 10.06 -0.73 -18.97
C ARG A 262 11.34 -1.37 -18.42
N PRO A 263 11.61 -2.66 -18.68
CA PRO A 263 12.79 -3.35 -18.14
C PRO A 263 14.11 -2.75 -18.62
N GLU A 264 14.10 -1.94 -19.68
CA GLU A 264 15.27 -1.21 -20.17
C GLU A 264 15.64 0.02 -19.31
N GLU A 265 14.74 0.47 -18.43
CA GLU A 265 14.93 1.63 -17.57
C GLU A 265 15.35 1.25 -16.15
N HIS A 266 15.99 2.19 -15.44
CA HIS A 266 16.45 1.96 -14.07
C HIS A 266 15.34 2.20 -13.04
N THR A 267 15.42 1.49 -11.91
CA THR A 267 14.75 1.94 -10.67
C THR A 267 15.52 3.14 -10.11
N LEU A 268 14.83 4.23 -9.82
CA LEU A 268 15.43 5.48 -9.33
C LEU A 268 15.04 5.78 -7.89
N PHE A 269 16.02 6.21 -7.08
CA PHE A 269 15.85 6.54 -5.67
C PHE A 269 16.10 8.03 -5.48
N TYR A 270 15.03 8.79 -5.26
CA TYR A 270 15.08 10.23 -5.02
C TYR A 270 15.16 10.50 -3.52
N VAL A 271 16.27 11.07 -3.07
CA VAL A 271 16.54 11.36 -1.67
C VAL A 271 16.17 12.82 -1.37
N ILE A 272 15.20 13.02 -0.49
CA ILE A 272 14.76 14.33 -0.02
C ILE A 272 15.27 14.53 1.40
N SER A 273 15.98 15.64 1.65
CA SER A 273 16.36 16.03 3.00
C SER A 273 15.16 16.61 3.74
N ARG A 274 14.85 16.07 4.94
CA ARG A 274 13.78 16.56 5.82
C ARG A 274 14.13 17.93 6.42
N SER A 275 15.40 18.18 6.73
CA SER A 275 15.86 19.44 7.33
C SER A 275 16.00 20.56 6.31
N ILE A 276 16.57 20.28 5.14
CA ILE A 276 16.78 21.26 4.07
C ILE A 276 15.51 21.43 3.23
N LYS A 277 14.58 20.46 3.29
CA LYS A 277 13.30 20.46 2.57
C LYS A 277 13.49 20.52 1.04
N GLN A 278 14.46 19.74 0.54
CA GLN A 278 14.86 19.73 -0.87
C GLN A 278 15.28 18.33 -1.32
N HIS A 279 15.15 18.10 -2.63
CA HIS A 279 15.78 16.97 -3.32
C HIS A 279 17.30 17.15 -3.28
N VAL A 280 18.00 16.19 -2.67
CA VAL A 280 19.45 16.28 -2.47
C VAL A 280 20.24 15.27 -3.30
N ALA A 281 19.71 14.11 -3.65
CA ALA A 281 20.43 13.14 -4.48
C ALA A 281 19.48 12.19 -5.23
N THR A 282 19.93 11.65 -6.35
CA THR A 282 19.24 10.58 -7.07
C THR A 282 20.20 9.41 -7.31
N TYR A 283 19.82 8.22 -6.88
CA TYR A 283 20.56 6.98 -7.15
C TYR A 283 19.80 6.13 -8.16
N LYS A 284 20.50 5.17 -8.78
CA LYS A 284 19.90 4.19 -9.69
C LYS A 284 20.26 2.76 -9.33
N SER A 285 19.35 1.83 -9.59
CA SER A 285 19.58 0.39 -9.54
C SER A 285 19.04 -0.28 -10.80
N ASP A 286 19.35 -1.57 -10.95
CA ASP A 286 18.68 -2.47 -11.89
C ASP A 286 17.15 -2.41 -11.73
N PRO A 287 16.41 -2.60 -12.83
CA PRO A 287 14.95 -2.59 -12.85
C PRO A 287 14.36 -3.62 -11.88
N CYS A 288 13.33 -3.21 -11.17
CA CYS A 288 12.51 -4.08 -10.32
C CYS A 288 11.15 -3.43 -10.08
N PHE A 289 10.29 -4.08 -9.31
CA PHE A 289 9.00 -3.58 -8.89
C PHE A 289 8.77 -3.90 -7.41
N ALA A 290 7.99 -3.09 -6.69
CA ALA A 290 7.60 -3.42 -5.32
C ALA A 290 6.26 -2.76 -4.95
N PHE A 291 5.52 -3.42 -4.06
CA PHE A 291 4.41 -2.81 -3.33
C PHE A 291 4.92 -2.18 -2.02
N HIS A 292 5.66 -2.94 -1.22
CA HIS A 292 5.97 -2.59 0.16
C HIS A 292 7.47 -2.34 0.41
N HIS A 293 7.75 -1.18 0.99
CA HIS A 293 8.97 -0.96 1.77
C HIS A 293 8.80 -1.63 3.14
N ILE A 294 9.87 -2.22 3.67
CA ILE A 294 9.89 -2.81 5.00
C ILE A 294 10.30 -1.75 6.02
N ASN A 295 11.50 -1.19 5.83
CA ASN A 295 12.06 -0.15 6.68
C ASN A 295 13.18 0.58 5.93
N ALA A 296 13.60 1.73 6.46
CA ALA A 296 14.82 2.40 6.05
C ALA A 296 15.54 2.96 7.27
N PHE A 297 16.86 3.04 7.21
CA PHE A 297 17.68 3.57 8.30
C PHE A 297 19.03 4.05 7.81
N GLU A 298 19.73 4.77 8.67
CA GLU A 298 21.01 5.42 8.36
C GLU A 298 22.11 4.82 9.25
N ASP A 299 23.36 4.87 8.78
CA ASP A 299 24.54 4.58 9.61
C ASP A 299 25.42 5.81 9.82
N ASP A 300 26.44 5.65 10.68
CA ASP A 300 27.40 6.71 11.00
C ASP A 300 28.37 7.01 9.83
N ASP A 301 28.44 6.11 8.83
CA ASP A 301 29.31 6.19 7.66
C ASP A 301 28.63 6.88 6.46
N ASP A 302 27.55 7.64 6.73
CA ASP A 302 26.80 8.41 5.73
C ASP A 302 26.16 7.55 4.63
N ASN A 303 25.77 6.32 4.99
CA ASN A 303 24.99 5.42 4.14
C ASN A 303 23.53 5.39 4.58
N LEU A 304 22.67 5.17 3.59
CA LEU A 304 21.23 5.02 3.76
C LEU A 304 20.80 3.65 3.23
N TYR A 305 20.16 2.88 4.09
CA TYR A 305 19.69 1.52 3.82
C TYR A 305 18.18 1.52 3.60
N LEU A 306 17.72 0.80 2.57
CA LEU A 306 16.31 0.57 2.31
C LEU A 306 16.06 -0.91 2.10
N ASP A 307 15.18 -1.48 2.93
CA ASP A 307 14.72 -2.85 2.77
C ASP A 307 13.37 -2.84 2.06
N ILE A 308 13.28 -3.54 0.92
CA ILE A 308 12.10 -3.52 0.05
C ILE A 308 11.76 -4.95 -0.37
N VAL A 309 10.46 -5.27 -0.39
CA VAL A 309 9.93 -6.51 -0.96
C VAL A 309 9.81 -6.37 -2.48
N CYS A 310 10.80 -6.88 -3.21
CA CYS A 310 10.95 -6.64 -4.64
C CYS A 310 10.54 -7.84 -5.51
N TYR A 311 9.95 -7.54 -6.65
CA TYR A 311 9.74 -8.45 -7.77
C TYR A 311 10.67 -8.03 -8.92
N ASP A 312 11.07 -8.99 -9.76
CA ASP A 312 11.88 -8.69 -10.95
C ASP A 312 11.07 -7.98 -12.04
N ASN A 313 9.75 -8.15 -12.05
CA ASN A 313 8.85 -7.57 -13.03
C ASN A 313 7.47 -7.26 -12.38
N THR A 314 6.48 -6.92 -13.19
CA THR A 314 5.12 -6.56 -12.75
C THR A 314 4.07 -7.66 -12.96
N GLU A 315 4.47 -8.91 -13.25
CA GLU A 315 3.54 -10.03 -13.50
C GLU A 315 2.61 -10.26 -12.31
N ILE A 316 3.13 -10.08 -11.08
CA ILE A 316 2.34 -10.17 -9.85
C ILE A 316 1.08 -9.28 -9.85
N CYS A 317 1.13 -8.10 -10.50
CA CYS A 317 -0.01 -7.20 -10.61
C CYS A 317 -1.16 -7.76 -11.48
N TYR A 318 -0.85 -8.70 -12.37
CA TYR A 318 -1.83 -9.37 -13.22
C TYR A 318 -2.27 -10.70 -12.61
N ASP A 319 -1.35 -11.40 -11.95
CA ASP A 319 -1.58 -12.71 -11.35
C ASP A 319 -2.54 -12.65 -10.17
N LEU A 320 -2.50 -11.57 -9.38
CA LEU A 320 -3.41 -11.32 -8.25
C LEU A 320 -4.83 -10.84 -8.66
N SER A 321 -5.22 -11.09 -9.91
CA SER A 321 -6.58 -10.83 -10.36
C SER A 321 -7.59 -11.84 -9.80
N LEU A 322 -8.84 -11.42 -9.58
CA LEU A 322 -9.85 -12.30 -9.00
C LEU A 322 -10.20 -13.47 -9.90
N GLU A 323 -10.09 -13.31 -11.22
CA GLU A 323 -10.26 -14.40 -12.19
C GLU A 323 -9.30 -15.55 -11.88
N ASN A 324 -8.01 -15.23 -11.69
CA ASN A 324 -6.98 -16.20 -11.35
C ASN A 324 -7.19 -16.79 -9.95
N LEU A 325 -7.38 -15.93 -8.94
CA LEU A 325 -7.50 -16.35 -7.55
C LEU A 325 -8.77 -17.18 -7.26
N ARG A 326 -9.84 -16.97 -8.04
CA ARG A 326 -11.08 -17.76 -7.90
C ARG A 326 -10.99 -19.10 -8.62
N HIS A 327 -10.46 -19.14 -9.84
CA HIS A 327 -10.37 -20.36 -10.63
C HIS A 327 -9.19 -21.27 -10.25
N GLY A 328 -8.32 -20.80 -9.35
CA GLY A 328 -7.07 -21.43 -9.00
C GLY A 328 -5.98 -20.91 -9.93
N LEU A 329 -4.85 -20.50 -9.33
CA LEU A 329 -3.71 -20.04 -10.10
C LEU A 329 -3.17 -21.22 -10.90
N VAL A 330 -3.21 -21.13 -12.23
CA VAL A 330 -2.57 -22.11 -13.13
C VAL A 330 -1.11 -21.73 -13.39
N VAL A 331 -0.69 -20.58 -12.83
CA VAL A 331 0.64 -20.00 -12.96
C VAL A 331 1.37 -20.03 -11.62
N GLU A 332 2.68 -20.25 -11.67
CA GLU A 332 3.56 -20.04 -10.53
C GLU A 332 3.66 -18.54 -10.25
N LEU A 333 3.37 -18.10 -9.02
CA LEU A 333 3.48 -16.69 -8.67
C LEU A 333 4.94 -16.27 -8.67
N PRO A 334 5.29 -15.09 -9.22
CA PRO A 334 6.64 -14.57 -9.08
C PRO A 334 6.95 -14.37 -7.59
N LEU A 335 8.02 -14.99 -7.12
CA LEU A 335 8.42 -14.90 -5.73
C LEU A 335 9.04 -13.53 -5.46
N ALA A 336 8.50 -12.84 -4.46
CA ALA A 336 9.11 -11.60 -3.98
C ALA A 336 10.43 -11.89 -3.26
N GLU A 337 11.42 -11.02 -3.44
CA GLU A 337 12.72 -11.05 -2.77
C GLU A 337 12.87 -9.85 -1.83
N VAL A 338 13.32 -10.09 -0.60
CA VAL A 338 13.70 -8.98 0.28
C VAL A 338 15.09 -8.48 -0.13
N ARG A 339 15.16 -7.24 -0.61
CA ARG A 339 16.40 -6.58 -1.05
C ARG A 339 16.75 -5.41 -0.15
N ARG A 340 17.98 -5.39 0.38
CA ARG A 340 18.56 -4.24 1.09
C ARG A 340 19.39 -3.41 0.14
N PHE A 341 18.84 -2.28 -0.31
CA PHE A 341 19.56 -1.28 -1.09
C PHE A 341 20.42 -0.41 -0.18
N VAL A 342 21.60 -0.04 -0.66
CA VAL A 342 22.53 0.87 0.05
C VAL A 342 22.83 2.06 -0.85
N LEU A 343 22.49 3.25 -0.36
CA LEU A 343 22.78 4.54 -0.99
C LEU A 343 23.94 5.16 -0.21
N GLN A 344 25.13 5.13 -0.80
CA GLN A 344 26.37 5.47 -0.10
C GLN A 344 26.82 6.91 -0.33
N ASN A 345 27.42 7.53 0.69
CA ASN A 345 28.03 8.86 0.64
C ASN A 345 27.01 9.98 0.31
N ILE A 346 25.87 9.98 1.01
CA ILE A 346 24.75 10.91 0.76
C ILE A 346 25.19 12.38 0.75
N GLN A 347 26.07 12.80 1.66
CA GLN A 347 26.58 14.17 1.73
C GLN A 347 27.39 14.54 0.48
N ILE A 348 28.30 13.65 0.06
CA ILE A 348 29.13 13.87 -1.13
C ILE A 348 28.25 13.93 -2.38
N GLU A 349 27.29 13.01 -2.51
CA GLU A 349 26.37 13.01 -3.65
C GLU A 349 25.43 14.22 -3.61
N SER A 350 25.05 14.70 -2.43
CA SER A 350 24.28 15.94 -2.25
C SER A 350 25.05 17.18 -2.71
N GLU A 351 26.33 17.28 -2.37
CA GLU A 351 27.18 18.38 -2.85
C GLU A 351 27.34 18.34 -4.38
N LYS A 352 27.49 17.15 -4.96
CA LYS A 352 27.55 17.00 -6.42
C LYS A 352 26.23 17.40 -7.07
N PHE A 353 25.11 16.94 -6.52
CA PHE A 353 23.77 17.23 -7.03
C PHE A 353 23.46 18.74 -6.99
N SER A 354 23.84 19.43 -5.92
CA SER A 354 23.63 20.88 -5.77
C SER A 354 24.33 21.73 -6.85
N LYS A 355 25.39 21.19 -7.47
CA LYS A 355 26.15 21.85 -8.55
C LYS A 355 25.51 21.64 -9.93
N ILE A 356 24.56 20.72 -10.06
CA ILE A 356 23.83 20.50 -11.31
C ILE A 356 22.85 21.68 -11.51
N PRO A 357 22.90 22.40 -12.64
CA PRO A 357 21.97 23.50 -12.88
C PRO A 357 20.50 23.03 -12.78
N GLN A 358 19.63 23.81 -12.14
CA GLN A 358 18.21 23.44 -11.95
C GLN A 358 17.48 23.12 -13.28
N ALA A 359 17.86 23.76 -14.39
CA ALA A 359 17.32 23.47 -15.71
C ALA A 359 17.65 22.04 -16.18
N THR A 360 18.89 21.58 -15.97
CA THR A 360 19.33 20.21 -16.29
C THR A 360 18.86 19.18 -15.28
N GLN A 361 18.67 19.57 -14.01
CA GLN A 361 17.98 18.72 -13.04
C GLN A 361 16.55 18.41 -13.54
N LEU A 362 15.83 19.41 -14.06
CA LEU A 362 14.50 19.24 -14.66
C LEU A 362 14.53 18.43 -15.97
N GLU A 363 15.52 18.63 -16.84
CA GLU A 363 15.62 17.96 -18.15
C GLU A 363 16.02 16.47 -18.04
N THR A 364 16.83 16.09 -17.04
CA THR A 364 17.11 14.66 -16.75
C THR A 364 15.83 13.91 -16.30
N LEU A 365 14.81 14.67 -15.87
CA LEU A 365 13.54 14.20 -15.30
C LEU A 365 12.35 14.32 -16.29
N GLN A 366 12.54 14.96 -17.45
CA GLN A 366 11.47 15.31 -18.41
C GLN A 366 11.75 14.78 -19.82
N ASN A 367 11.72 13.47 -20.02
CA ASN A 367 11.86 12.88 -21.36
C ASN A 367 10.55 12.84 -22.19
N THR A 368 9.48 13.54 -21.82
CA THR A 368 8.15 13.20 -22.36
C THR A 368 7.53 14.16 -23.39
N VAL A 369 7.98 15.43 -23.50
CA VAL A 369 7.46 16.34 -24.56
C VAL A 369 8.54 17.28 -25.12
N VAL A 370 9.50 17.73 -24.30
CA VAL A 370 10.55 18.65 -24.75
C VAL A 370 11.54 17.99 -25.71
N SER A 371 11.78 16.67 -25.57
CA SER A 371 12.64 15.88 -26.47
C SER A 371 12.11 15.82 -27.91
N LEU A 372 10.81 16.03 -28.13
CA LEU A 372 10.21 16.12 -29.48
C LEU A 372 10.48 17.47 -30.16
N PHE A 373 10.80 18.52 -29.41
CA PHE A 373 10.92 19.90 -29.94
C PHE A 373 12.33 20.49 -29.80
N LYS A 374 13.26 19.82 -29.13
CA LYS A 374 14.65 20.29 -28.96
C LYS A 374 15.65 19.13 -29.13
N ASN A 375 16.48 19.21 -30.17
CA ASN A 375 17.74 18.47 -30.29
C ASN A 375 18.73 18.99 -29.24
N VAL A 376 18.52 18.67 -27.97
CA VAL A 376 19.45 18.98 -26.88
C VAL A 376 19.94 17.64 -26.33
N GLN A 377 21.24 17.38 -26.46
CA GLN A 377 21.89 16.27 -25.78
C GLN A 377 21.74 16.48 -24.27
N SER A 378 21.03 15.60 -23.57
CA SER A 378 20.98 15.64 -22.11
C SER A 378 22.39 15.38 -21.59
N ALA A 379 22.96 16.33 -20.85
CA ALA A 379 24.17 16.08 -20.08
C ALA A 379 23.80 15.10 -18.96
N THR A 380 24.03 13.80 -19.16
CA THR A 380 23.80 12.79 -18.14
C THR A 380 24.94 12.85 -17.14
N HIS A 381 24.74 13.55 -16.02
CA HIS A 381 25.57 13.30 -14.85
C HIS A 381 25.40 11.83 -14.46
N PRO A 382 26.49 11.06 -14.29
CA PRO A 382 26.37 9.67 -13.92
C PRO A 382 25.74 9.59 -12.53
N LEU A 383 24.56 8.98 -12.45
CA LEU A 383 23.89 8.74 -11.18
C LEU A 383 24.67 7.69 -10.36
N PRO A 384 24.89 7.91 -9.06
CA PRO A 384 25.46 6.90 -8.18
C PRO A 384 24.58 5.64 -8.13
N ALA A 385 25.21 4.49 -7.92
CA ALA A 385 24.51 3.21 -7.85
C ALA A 385 23.90 2.99 -6.45
N ALA A 386 22.64 2.56 -6.41
CA ALA A 386 22.01 1.96 -5.24
C ALA A 386 22.17 0.45 -5.36
N ASN A 387 23.31 -0.08 -4.91
CA ASN A 387 23.55 -1.52 -4.94
C ASN A 387 22.68 -2.21 -3.89
N TYR A 388 22.30 -3.46 -4.12
CA TYR A 388 21.56 -4.23 -3.13
C TYR A 388 22.16 -5.60 -2.87
N VAL A 389 21.82 -6.14 -1.69
CA VAL A 389 21.98 -7.55 -1.37
C VAL A 389 20.61 -8.19 -1.18
N ARG A 390 20.48 -9.46 -1.55
CA ARG A 390 19.34 -10.28 -1.14
C ARG A 390 19.50 -10.62 0.33
N CYS A 391 18.43 -10.40 1.10
CA CYS A 391 18.41 -10.59 2.54
C CYS A 391 17.77 -11.90 2.97
N LEU A 392 16.98 -12.54 2.10
CA LEU A 392 16.28 -13.78 2.40
C LEU A 392 16.21 -14.66 1.16
N ASP A 393 16.25 -15.97 1.36
CA ASP A 393 16.02 -16.98 0.32
C ASP A 393 14.52 -17.36 0.20
N SER A 394 13.68 -16.94 1.17
CA SER A 394 12.23 -17.15 1.15
C SER A 394 11.50 -15.92 0.63
N THR A 395 10.33 -16.15 0.01
CA THR A 395 9.40 -15.06 -0.28
C THR A 395 8.72 -14.53 0.97
N LEU A 396 8.43 -13.24 0.98
CA LEU A 396 7.75 -12.52 2.05
C LEU A 396 6.90 -11.43 1.42
N GLU A 397 5.65 -11.27 1.86
CA GLU A 397 4.86 -10.07 1.58
C GLU A 397 4.13 -9.55 2.83
N LEU A 398 3.45 -8.41 2.71
CA LEU A 398 2.80 -7.68 3.80
C LEU A 398 3.76 -7.54 5.01
N PRO A 399 4.95 -6.94 4.78
CA PRO A 399 5.99 -6.90 5.78
C PRO A 399 5.58 -6.06 6.99
N ARG A 400 5.91 -6.57 8.18
CA ARG A 400 5.76 -5.89 9.46
C ARG A 400 7.02 -6.03 10.28
N ILE A 401 7.32 -4.98 11.03
CA ILE A 401 8.41 -4.93 12.00
C ILE A 401 7.86 -4.51 13.36
N ASN A 402 8.68 -4.56 14.41
CA ASN A 402 8.34 -3.85 15.62
C ASN A 402 8.30 -2.33 15.34
N PRO A 403 7.16 -1.65 15.54
CA PRO A 403 7.02 -0.24 15.18
C PRO A 403 8.00 0.68 15.93
N LYS A 404 8.57 0.26 17.08
CA LYS A 404 9.60 1.00 17.81
C LYS A 404 10.91 1.15 17.02
N PHE A 405 11.15 0.29 16.04
CA PHE A 405 12.35 0.26 15.20
C PHE A 405 12.13 0.88 13.82
N HIS A 406 10.96 1.50 13.59
CA HIS A 406 10.69 2.23 12.35
C HIS A 406 11.69 3.38 12.16
N GLY A 407 12.26 3.50 10.96
CA GLY A 407 13.27 4.52 10.65
C GLY A 407 14.65 4.26 11.27
N GLN A 408 14.83 3.12 11.95
CA GLN A 408 16.04 2.76 12.70
C GLN A 408 16.57 1.39 12.28
N LYS A 409 17.84 1.11 12.60
CA LYS A 409 18.43 -0.22 12.37
C LYS A 409 17.66 -1.27 13.18
N TYR A 410 17.36 -2.38 12.53
CA TYR A 410 16.47 -3.44 13.02
C TYR A 410 16.94 -4.78 12.47
N ARG A 411 16.45 -5.88 13.06
CA ARG A 411 16.88 -7.24 12.74
C ARG A 411 15.75 -8.14 12.25
N TYR A 412 14.55 -8.00 12.77
CA TYR A 412 13.45 -8.93 12.52
C TYR A 412 12.38 -8.33 11.62
N VAL A 413 11.97 -9.12 10.62
CA VAL A 413 10.79 -8.83 9.79
C VAL A 413 9.82 -10.00 9.84
N TYR A 414 8.54 -9.66 9.89
CA TYR A 414 7.41 -10.58 9.86
C TYR A 414 6.64 -10.35 8.57
N GLY A 415 5.97 -11.38 8.06
CA GLY A 415 5.10 -11.23 6.89
C GLY A 415 4.37 -12.51 6.56
N ILE A 416 3.59 -12.47 5.49
CA ILE A 416 3.02 -13.66 4.88
C ILE A 416 4.09 -14.33 4.01
N GLY A 417 4.20 -15.65 4.11
CA GLY A 417 5.20 -16.50 3.45
C GLY A 417 4.56 -17.72 2.80
N LEU A 418 5.37 -18.53 2.11
CA LEU A 418 4.97 -19.86 1.64
C LEU A 418 5.46 -20.92 2.63
N SER A 419 4.56 -21.81 3.03
CA SER A 419 4.92 -23.01 3.77
C SER A 419 5.82 -23.92 2.92
N ALA A 420 6.58 -24.82 3.56
CA ALA A 420 7.40 -25.80 2.83
C ALA A 420 6.58 -26.66 1.85
N ARG A 421 5.30 -26.90 2.15
CA ARG A 421 4.37 -27.59 1.26
C ARG A 421 4.02 -26.70 0.06
N ALA A 422 3.59 -25.47 0.31
CA ALA A 422 3.14 -24.55 -0.73
C ALA A 422 4.27 -24.12 -1.67
N ALA A 423 5.50 -23.97 -1.15
CA ALA A 423 6.69 -23.66 -1.94
C ALA A 423 7.04 -24.72 -3.01
N THR A 424 6.42 -25.90 -2.98
CA THR A 424 6.66 -26.99 -3.93
C THR A 424 5.46 -27.30 -4.82
N GLN A 425 4.38 -26.51 -4.72
CA GLN A 425 3.12 -26.74 -5.43
C GLN A 425 2.77 -25.54 -6.30
N ASP A 426 2.44 -25.81 -7.57
CA ASP A 426 1.98 -24.76 -8.48
C ASP A 426 0.66 -24.14 -7.97
N GLY A 427 0.53 -22.83 -8.17
CA GLY A 427 -0.71 -22.12 -7.93
C GLY A 427 -1.08 -21.86 -6.47
N GLN A 428 -0.12 -22.02 -5.54
CA GLN A 428 -0.33 -21.65 -4.14
C GLN A 428 -0.11 -20.15 -3.92
N ILE A 429 -0.94 -19.58 -3.04
CA ILE A 429 -0.72 -18.25 -2.47
C ILE A 429 -0.08 -18.40 -1.08
N TRP A 430 0.40 -17.30 -0.51
CA TRP A 430 0.95 -17.29 0.85
C TRP A 430 -0.01 -17.94 1.86
N ASP A 431 0.45 -19.05 2.47
CA ASP A 431 -0.30 -19.90 3.40
C ASP A 431 0.36 -19.99 4.79
N SER A 432 1.34 -19.13 5.06
CA SER A 432 2.08 -19.13 6.32
C SER A 432 2.41 -17.71 6.80
N LEU A 433 2.65 -17.59 8.10
CA LEU A 433 3.28 -16.44 8.71
C LEU A 433 4.73 -16.79 9.00
N ILE A 434 5.64 -15.91 8.60
CA ILE A 434 7.07 -16.15 8.78
C ILE A 434 7.70 -15.02 9.59
N LYS A 435 8.71 -15.39 10.37
CA LYS A 435 9.64 -14.47 11.01
C LYS A 435 11.01 -14.70 10.42
N CYS A 436 11.60 -13.62 9.95
CA CYS A 436 12.91 -13.64 9.33
C CYS A 436 13.90 -12.82 10.13
N ASP A 437 15.13 -13.32 10.22
CA ASP A 437 16.28 -12.65 10.81
C ASP A 437 17.15 -12.11 9.68
N LEU A 438 17.23 -10.79 9.54
CA LEU A 438 17.96 -10.14 8.46
C LEU A 438 19.47 -10.16 8.65
N ASP A 439 19.96 -10.44 9.87
CA ASP A 439 21.40 -10.58 10.13
C ASP A 439 21.88 -11.97 9.71
N THR A 440 21.12 -13.03 10.03
CA THR A 440 21.44 -14.40 9.61
C THR A 440 20.92 -14.75 8.21
N LYS A 441 19.98 -13.96 7.69
CA LYS A 441 19.28 -14.15 6.40
C LYS A 441 18.36 -15.37 6.34
N GLU A 442 17.82 -15.77 7.48
CA GLU A 442 17.06 -17.02 7.62
C GLU A 442 15.63 -16.76 8.06
N VAL A 443 14.72 -17.65 7.64
CA VAL A 443 13.41 -17.82 8.29
C VAL A 443 13.64 -18.61 9.57
N ILE A 444 13.52 -17.93 10.72
CA ILE A 444 13.84 -18.51 12.04
C ILE A 444 12.61 -19.04 12.79
N ALA A 445 11.41 -18.66 12.35
CA ALA A 445 10.16 -19.25 12.82
C ALA A 445 9.10 -19.17 11.73
N MET A 446 8.17 -20.12 11.74
CA MET A 446 7.02 -20.17 10.83
C MET A 446 5.79 -20.69 11.56
N TRP A 447 4.65 -20.05 11.31
CA TRP A 447 3.33 -20.59 11.63
C TRP A 447 2.60 -20.90 10.33
N GLY A 448 1.92 -22.04 10.27
CA GLY A 448 1.11 -22.43 9.13
C GLY A 448 0.24 -23.62 9.49
N ALA A 449 -0.89 -23.75 8.79
CA ALA A 449 -1.82 -24.86 8.94
C ALA A 449 -2.39 -25.23 7.57
N GLU A 450 -2.89 -26.46 7.44
CA GLU A 450 -3.44 -26.94 6.18
C GLU A 450 -4.65 -26.10 5.75
N ASP A 451 -4.64 -25.67 4.48
CA ASP A 451 -5.70 -24.84 3.87
C ASP A 451 -6.07 -23.59 4.68
N CYS A 452 -5.07 -23.02 5.36
CA CYS A 452 -5.19 -21.77 6.11
C CYS A 452 -4.39 -20.67 5.43
N TYR A 453 -4.99 -19.48 5.32
CA TYR A 453 -4.42 -18.35 4.60
C TYR A 453 -4.44 -17.13 5.53
N PRO A 454 -3.27 -16.69 6.02
CA PRO A 454 -3.17 -15.58 6.95
C PRO A 454 -3.29 -14.21 6.26
N SER A 455 -3.84 -13.24 6.99
CA SER A 455 -3.65 -11.82 6.71
C SER A 455 -2.29 -11.33 7.22
N GLU A 456 -1.99 -10.06 6.98
CA GLU A 456 -0.86 -9.37 7.59
C GLU A 456 -0.71 -9.67 9.10
N PRO A 457 0.51 -9.98 9.59
CA PRO A 457 0.81 -10.16 11.01
C PRO A 457 1.10 -8.82 11.71
N VAL A 458 0.07 -8.20 12.30
CA VAL A 458 0.21 -6.95 13.03
C VAL A 458 1.01 -7.16 14.32
N PHE A 459 2.21 -6.58 14.39
CA PHE A 459 3.06 -6.63 15.58
C PHE A 459 2.57 -5.68 16.68
N VAL A 460 2.42 -6.19 17.89
CA VAL A 460 2.10 -5.43 19.10
C VAL A 460 3.23 -5.62 20.12
N PRO A 461 4.04 -4.58 20.42
CA PRO A 461 5.13 -4.69 21.38
C PRO A 461 4.59 -4.90 22.79
N ALA A 462 5.23 -5.80 23.54
CA ALA A 462 4.98 -5.91 24.96
C ALA A 462 5.52 -4.67 25.71
N PRO A 463 4.88 -4.24 26.80
CA PRO A 463 5.39 -3.15 27.61
C PRO A 463 6.62 -3.57 28.44
N GLY A 464 7.51 -2.61 28.72
CA GLY A 464 8.53 -2.74 29.75
C GLY A 464 9.87 -3.35 29.32
N ASN A 465 10.05 -3.74 28.06
CA ASN A 465 11.36 -4.18 27.54
C ASN A 465 11.57 -3.72 26.09
N ASP A 466 11.87 -2.43 25.92
CA ASP A 466 11.97 -1.79 24.60
C ASP A 466 13.18 -2.23 23.78
N ASN A 467 14.17 -2.88 24.41
CA ASN A 467 15.39 -3.34 23.75
C ASN A 467 15.27 -4.74 23.14
N ASP A 468 14.26 -5.52 23.50
CA ASP A 468 14.02 -6.85 22.91
C ASP A 468 13.08 -6.69 21.72
N GLU A 469 13.66 -6.59 20.51
CA GLU A 469 12.97 -6.19 19.28
C GLU A 469 11.76 -7.07 18.95
N ASP A 470 11.81 -8.36 19.28
CA ASP A 470 10.74 -9.33 19.04
C ASP A 470 9.91 -9.67 20.29
N TYR A 471 10.03 -8.88 21.37
CA TYR A 471 9.22 -9.06 22.57
C TYR A 471 7.83 -8.44 22.40
N GLY A 472 6.86 -9.29 22.08
CA GLY A 472 5.49 -8.89 21.80
C GLY A 472 4.69 -10.03 21.21
N VAL A 473 3.58 -9.69 20.58
CA VAL A 473 2.73 -10.65 19.87
C VAL A 473 2.49 -10.21 18.43
N LEU A 474 2.14 -11.18 17.59
CA LEU A 474 1.56 -10.93 16.27
C LEU A 474 0.07 -11.26 16.31
N LEU A 475 -0.72 -10.40 15.68
CA LEU A 475 -2.15 -10.57 15.47
C LEU A 475 -2.40 -10.75 13.98
N SER A 476 -3.02 -11.86 13.57
CA SER A 476 -3.35 -12.11 12.16
C SER A 476 -4.69 -12.83 12.04
N VAL A 477 -5.53 -12.39 11.11
CA VAL A 477 -6.79 -13.04 10.78
C VAL A 477 -6.48 -14.16 9.79
N ILE A 478 -6.90 -15.37 10.14
CA ILE A 478 -6.74 -16.56 9.32
C ILE A 478 -8.06 -16.88 8.64
N PHE A 479 -8.02 -17.14 7.34
CA PHE A 479 -9.11 -17.78 6.62
C PHE A 479 -8.82 -19.28 6.47
N GLU A 480 -9.69 -20.15 6.96
CA GLU A 480 -9.61 -21.60 6.81
C GLU A 480 -10.54 -22.08 5.67
N GLY A 481 -9.96 -22.51 4.56
CA GLY A 481 -10.68 -22.85 3.34
C GLY A 481 -11.58 -24.10 3.44
N GLN A 482 -11.18 -25.09 4.26
CA GLN A 482 -11.91 -26.34 4.42
C GLN A 482 -13.23 -26.10 5.14
N LYS A 483 -13.17 -25.42 6.30
CA LYS A 483 -14.35 -25.08 7.10
C LYS A 483 -15.10 -23.85 6.62
N VAL A 484 -14.44 -22.99 5.83
CA VAL A 484 -15.02 -21.72 5.38
C VAL A 484 -15.32 -20.81 6.56
N GLU A 485 -14.34 -20.70 7.45
CA GLU A 485 -14.41 -19.94 8.69
C GLU A 485 -13.18 -19.05 8.81
N SER A 486 -13.29 -18.03 9.66
CA SER A 486 -12.16 -17.18 9.99
C SER A 486 -11.95 -17.14 11.50
N TYR A 487 -10.70 -16.97 11.91
CA TYR A 487 -10.32 -16.79 13.30
C TYR A 487 -9.12 -15.85 13.39
N LEU A 488 -9.01 -15.11 14.49
CA LEU A 488 -7.81 -14.35 14.80
C LEU A 488 -6.84 -15.27 15.58
N VAL A 489 -5.58 -15.32 15.18
CA VAL A 489 -4.51 -15.91 15.98
C VAL A 489 -3.72 -14.84 16.70
N VAL A 490 -3.30 -15.17 17.93
CA VAL A 490 -2.34 -14.40 18.71
C VAL A 490 -1.09 -15.27 18.87
N LEU A 491 0.00 -14.85 18.24
CA LEU A 491 1.26 -15.59 18.24
C LEU A 491 2.29 -14.87 19.10
N ASP A 492 3.10 -15.62 19.84
CA ASP A 492 4.33 -15.10 20.43
C ASP A 492 5.28 -14.65 19.30
N ALA A 493 5.70 -13.39 19.28
CA ALA A 493 6.49 -12.87 18.17
C ALA A 493 7.93 -13.42 18.16
N LYS A 494 8.43 -13.99 19.27
CA LYS A 494 9.75 -14.63 19.31
C LYS A 494 9.73 -15.97 18.58
N THR A 495 8.70 -16.78 18.81
CA THR A 495 8.65 -18.20 18.43
C THR A 495 7.59 -18.56 17.38
N LEU A 496 6.64 -17.66 17.11
CA LEU A 496 5.42 -17.90 16.35
C LEU A 496 4.53 -19.03 16.89
N LEU A 497 4.69 -19.39 18.17
CA LEU A 497 3.78 -20.32 18.84
C LEU A 497 2.44 -19.62 19.13
N GLU A 498 1.35 -20.35 18.89
CA GLU A 498 -0.01 -19.88 19.15
C GLU A 498 -0.26 -19.77 20.66
N LEU A 499 -0.50 -18.56 21.14
CA LEU A 499 -0.87 -18.27 22.53
C LEU A 499 -2.39 -18.36 22.72
N ALA A 500 -3.12 -17.80 21.76
CA ALA A 500 -4.57 -17.79 21.77
C ALA A 500 -5.16 -17.74 20.36
N ARG A 501 -6.42 -18.13 20.28
CA ARG A 501 -7.27 -18.07 19.10
C ARG A 501 -8.61 -17.47 19.45
N VAL A 502 -9.13 -16.61 18.57
CA VAL A 502 -10.44 -15.98 18.72
C VAL A 502 -11.30 -16.33 17.51
N ASP A 503 -12.36 -17.09 17.73
CA ASP A 503 -13.27 -17.54 16.67
C ASP A 503 -14.08 -16.34 16.15
N LEU A 504 -14.09 -16.09 14.84
CA LEU A 504 -14.89 -15.01 14.24
C LEU A 504 -16.26 -15.53 13.79
N PRO A 505 -17.35 -14.75 13.96
CA PRO A 505 -18.71 -15.21 13.69
C PRO A 505 -19.01 -15.35 12.19
N GLN A 506 -18.12 -14.85 11.34
CA GLN A 506 -18.26 -14.86 9.90
C GLN A 506 -16.89 -14.91 9.23
N VAL A 507 -16.88 -15.34 7.97
CA VAL A 507 -15.70 -15.26 7.11
C VAL A 507 -15.30 -13.80 6.96
N VAL A 508 -14.04 -13.53 7.28
CA VAL A 508 -13.35 -12.31 6.88
C VAL A 508 -12.65 -12.63 5.55
N PRO A 509 -12.99 -11.94 4.45
CA PRO A 509 -12.35 -12.18 3.18
C PRO A 509 -10.84 -11.93 3.24
N LEU A 510 -10.12 -12.60 2.34
CA LEU A 510 -8.69 -12.40 2.24
C LEU A 510 -8.38 -10.95 1.86
N SER A 511 -7.47 -10.35 2.60
CA SER A 511 -7.08 -8.96 2.41
C SER A 511 -5.59 -8.84 2.13
N PHE A 512 -5.27 -7.92 1.23
CA PHE A 512 -3.92 -7.39 1.01
C PHE A 512 -3.79 -5.96 1.56
N GLY A 513 -4.70 -5.58 2.46
CA GLY A 513 -4.69 -4.31 3.16
C GLY A 513 -3.95 -4.40 4.49
N HIS A 514 -3.57 -3.24 5.00
CA HIS A 514 -2.79 -3.10 6.22
C HIS A 514 -3.63 -2.62 7.38
N GLY A 515 -3.49 -3.32 8.50
CA GLY A 515 -4.17 -3.01 9.74
C GLY A 515 -3.36 -2.12 10.68
N SER A 516 -3.99 -1.69 11.77
CA SER A 516 -3.34 -0.99 12.88
C SER A 516 -3.88 -1.48 14.22
N PHE A 517 -3.04 -1.48 15.24
CA PHE A 517 -3.43 -1.77 16.61
C PHE A 517 -3.36 -0.49 17.44
N ARG A 518 -4.45 -0.17 18.16
CA ARG A 518 -4.47 0.92 19.15
C ARG A 518 -4.42 0.31 20.54
N GLN A 519 -3.38 0.61 21.30
CA GLN A 519 -3.27 0.17 22.68
C GLN A 519 -4.17 1.03 23.58
N ASN A 520 -4.87 0.41 24.53
CA ASN A 520 -5.58 1.13 25.58
C ASN A 520 -4.54 1.70 26.54
N ILE A 521 -4.40 3.03 26.60
CA ILE A 521 -3.49 3.75 27.51
C ILE A 521 -4.16 4.01 28.84
#